data_AF-A0A453QW45-F1
#
_entry.id   AF-A0A453QW45-F1
#
_cell.length_a   1.000
_cell.length_b   1.000
_cell.length_c   1.000
_cell.angle_alpha   90.00
_cell.angle_beta   90.00
_cell.angle_gamma   90.00
#
_symmetry.space_group_name_H-M   'P 1'
#
loop_
_entity.id
_entity.type
_entity.pdbx_description
1 polymer ?
#
loop_
_entity_poly.entity_id
_entity_poly.type
_entity_poly.pdbx_seq_one_letter_code
_entity_poly.pdbx_strand_id
1 'polypeptide(L)'
;MDPLRLLLPRTQAQPLLPLPTGVPAPSVRPRLVPRGRARRHRNGAARMLPASAVASESPWTEQEPPSGEKEERFDWLDQWYPFAPVEDLDPGAPHGKMVLGIRVVAWYDRGAGEWRVFEDACPHRLAPLSEGRIDDKGRLQCVYHGWCFDGRGACKFIPQAPALGPPVHTNSKACVASYPCVVQNKLLWFYPRAGPEHADVLQRKRPPFIPEIDDPSFVTSFLIRDMPFGYDVLAENLMDPSHVPYAHKGLFRGLPRLVDPGREEYDKEGGVPMAVKVEESSVNGFASSQGPGYSKFVAPCTYYGSPASKKSEVRTWDGSKNWSVPS
;
A
#
# COMPACT_ATOMS: atom_id res chain seq x y z
N MET A 1 -13.83 20.22 12.60
CA MET A 1 -14.92 19.21 12.54
C MET A 1 -14.61 18.31 11.37
N ASP A 2 -14.31 17.04 11.65
CA ASP A 2 -13.73 16.07 10.72
C ASP A 2 -14.80 15.49 9.77
N PRO A 3 -14.70 15.66 8.44
CA PRO A 3 -15.70 15.21 7.48
C PRO A 3 -15.73 13.68 7.27
N LEU A 4 -14.83 12.89 7.88
CA LEU A 4 -14.78 11.43 7.70
C LEU A 4 -15.65 10.62 8.66
N ARG A 5 -16.38 11.27 9.58
CA ARG A 5 -17.19 10.57 10.59
C ARG A 5 -18.60 10.14 10.16
N LEU A 6 -19.05 10.41 8.94
CA LEU A 6 -20.44 10.20 8.50
C LEU A 6 -20.71 8.92 7.69
N LEU A 7 -19.75 8.00 7.55
CA LEU A 7 -19.91 6.79 6.73
C LEU A 7 -19.84 5.45 7.49
N LEU A 8 -19.92 5.45 8.83
CA LEU A 8 -19.97 4.20 9.60
C LEU A 8 -21.40 3.83 9.98
N PRO A 9 -21.97 2.69 9.54
CA PRO A 9 -23.23 2.19 10.08
C PRO A 9 -23.04 1.78 11.54
N ARG A 10 -23.98 2.20 12.39
CA ARG A 10 -24.07 1.80 13.81
C ARG A 10 -24.18 0.28 13.90
N THR A 11 -23.13 -0.39 14.39
CA THR A 11 -23.17 -1.81 14.73
C THR A 11 -24.02 -2.01 15.98
N GLN A 12 -25.22 -2.60 15.81
CA GLN A 12 -25.92 -3.25 16.92
C GLN A 12 -25.18 -4.55 17.24
N ALA A 13 -24.76 -4.70 18.50
CA ALA A 13 -24.12 -5.91 18.98
C ALA A 13 -25.09 -7.09 18.92
N GLN A 14 -24.75 -8.12 18.12
CA GLN A 14 -25.39 -9.44 18.21
C GLN A 14 -24.67 -10.28 19.28
N PRO A 15 -25.40 -11.10 20.05
CA PRO A 15 -24.82 -11.93 21.10
C PRO A 15 -24.02 -13.11 20.53
N LEU A 16 -22.85 -13.35 21.11
CA LEU A 16 -21.92 -14.43 20.78
C LEU A 16 -22.50 -15.81 21.17
N LEU A 17 -22.48 -16.75 20.23
CA LEU A 17 -22.74 -18.18 20.51
C LEU A 17 -21.50 -18.82 21.16
N PRO A 18 -21.67 -19.77 22.10
CA PRO A 18 -20.55 -20.39 22.82
C PRO A 18 -19.76 -21.37 21.94
N LEU A 19 -18.42 -21.32 22.08
CA LEU A 19 -17.48 -22.24 21.46
C LEU A 19 -17.54 -23.64 22.10
N PRO A 20 -17.41 -24.73 21.32
CA PRO A 20 -17.39 -26.09 21.86
C PRO A 20 -16.05 -26.38 22.56
N THR A 21 -16.15 -26.87 23.79
CA THR A 21 -15.04 -27.34 24.63
C THR A 21 -14.55 -28.71 24.18
N GLY A 22 -13.23 -28.88 24.07
CA GLY A 22 -12.58 -30.18 24.32
C GLY A 22 -11.71 -30.73 23.19
N VAL A 23 -10.41 -30.42 23.23
CA VAL A 23 -9.35 -31.30 22.71
C VAL A 23 -8.19 -31.25 23.72
N PRO A 24 -7.68 -32.39 24.25
CA PRO A 24 -6.60 -32.37 25.23
C PRO A 24 -5.25 -32.19 24.53
N ALA A 25 -4.43 -31.25 25.03
CA ALA A 25 -3.04 -31.05 24.59
C ALA A 25 -2.10 -32.11 25.24
N PRO A 26 -1.06 -32.58 24.53
CA PRO A 26 -0.12 -33.55 25.08
C PRO A 26 0.85 -32.92 26.09
N SER A 27 1.03 -33.60 27.22
CA SER A 27 1.95 -33.25 28.31
C SER A 27 3.42 -33.47 27.89
N VAL A 28 4.18 -32.39 27.73
CA VAL A 28 5.65 -32.44 27.67
C VAL A 28 6.21 -31.92 29.00
N ARG A 29 6.83 -32.81 29.78
CA ARG A 29 7.54 -32.45 31.01
C ARG A 29 8.88 -31.78 30.67
N PRO A 30 9.23 -30.61 31.22
CA PRO A 30 10.57 -30.06 31.07
C PRO A 30 11.56 -30.75 32.03
N ARG A 31 12.71 -31.17 31.50
CA ARG A 31 13.86 -31.67 32.28
C ARG A 31 14.45 -30.53 33.13
N LEU A 32 14.59 -30.80 34.43
CA LEU A 32 15.30 -29.95 35.39
C LEU A 32 16.80 -29.92 35.09
N VAL A 33 17.37 -28.72 34.95
CA VAL A 33 18.82 -28.47 34.86
C VAL A 33 19.33 -28.00 36.24
N PRO A 34 20.51 -28.44 36.73
CA PRO A 34 20.94 -28.15 38.09
C PRO A 34 21.34 -26.68 38.28
N ARG A 35 20.88 -26.10 39.39
CA ARG A 35 21.24 -24.74 39.84
C ARG A 35 22.72 -24.65 40.22
N GLY A 36 23.50 -23.90 39.43
CA GLY A 36 24.82 -23.41 39.81
C GLY A 36 24.75 -22.27 40.83
N ARG A 37 25.65 -22.27 41.80
CA ARG A 37 25.76 -21.32 42.92
C ARG A 37 25.81 -19.86 42.46
N ALA A 38 24.86 -19.04 42.92
CA ALA A 38 24.92 -17.59 42.81
C ALA A 38 25.97 -17.01 43.77
N ARG A 39 26.95 -16.28 43.22
CA ARG A 39 27.93 -15.52 43.99
C ARG A 39 27.35 -14.12 44.22
N ARG A 40 27.05 -13.80 45.49
CA ARG A 40 26.64 -12.46 45.94
C ARG A 40 27.75 -11.45 45.64
N HIS A 41 27.49 -10.51 44.73
CA HIS A 41 28.24 -9.25 44.67
C HIS A 41 27.47 -8.17 45.45
N ARG A 42 28.21 -7.45 46.29
CA ARG A 42 27.75 -6.36 47.15
C ARG A 42 27.25 -5.17 46.32
N ASN A 43 26.13 -4.60 46.73
CA ASN A 43 25.57 -3.34 46.24
C ASN A 43 26.56 -2.17 46.41
N GLY A 44 26.96 -1.57 45.31
CA GLY A 44 27.40 -0.17 45.26
C GLY A 44 26.28 0.65 44.65
N ALA A 45 25.70 1.57 45.42
CA ALA A 45 24.68 2.48 44.94
C ALA A 45 25.30 3.46 43.93
N ALA A 46 25.14 3.20 42.64
CA ALA A 46 25.42 4.17 41.59
C ALA A 46 24.17 5.05 41.42
N ARG A 47 24.33 6.32 41.81
CA ARG A 47 23.37 7.40 41.67
C ARG A 47 23.03 7.55 40.19
N MET A 48 21.79 7.22 39.78
CA MET A 48 21.34 7.47 38.41
C MET A 48 21.22 8.97 38.20
N LEU A 49 22.03 9.51 37.30
CA LEU A 49 21.82 10.84 36.74
C LEU A 49 20.76 10.71 35.64
N PRO A 50 19.84 11.68 35.49
CA PRO A 50 18.90 11.65 34.38
C PRO A 50 19.70 11.82 33.08
N ALA A 51 19.51 10.89 32.15
CA ALA A 51 20.00 11.05 30.79
C ALA A 51 19.21 12.22 30.17
N SER A 52 19.82 13.41 30.17
CA SER A 52 19.31 14.54 29.42
C SER A 52 19.53 14.23 27.95
N ALA A 53 18.50 13.77 27.26
CA ALA A 53 18.47 13.81 25.81
C ALA A 53 18.58 15.28 25.43
N VAL A 54 19.74 15.69 24.92
CA VAL A 54 19.89 17.00 24.29
C VAL A 54 19.16 16.87 22.95
N ALA A 55 17.85 17.14 22.98
CA ALA A 55 17.16 17.58 21.78
C ALA A 55 17.96 18.79 21.27
N SER A 56 18.42 18.75 20.03
CA SER A 56 18.84 19.97 19.38
C SER A 56 17.61 20.87 19.36
N GLU A 57 17.60 21.90 20.22
CA GLU A 57 16.66 23.00 20.12
C GLU A 57 17.01 23.77 18.84
N SER A 58 16.67 23.21 17.68
CA SER A 58 16.16 24.08 16.63
C SER A 58 14.80 24.53 17.15
N PRO A 59 14.58 25.84 17.36
CA PRO A 59 13.24 26.31 17.61
C PRO A 59 12.40 25.79 16.45
N TRP A 60 11.43 24.92 16.75
CA TRP A 60 10.27 24.79 15.89
C TRP A 60 9.58 26.15 15.95
N THR A 61 10.08 27.09 15.15
CA THR A 61 9.28 28.21 14.69
C THR A 61 8.18 27.54 13.90
N GLU A 62 7.02 27.38 14.54
CA GLU A 62 5.75 27.24 13.84
C GLU A 62 5.63 28.52 13.01
N GLN A 63 6.19 28.48 11.81
CA GLN A 63 5.93 29.51 10.83
C GLN A 63 4.44 29.36 10.54
N GLU A 64 3.64 30.33 10.98
CA GLU A 64 2.29 30.47 10.45
C GLU A 64 2.43 30.41 8.93
N PRO A 65 1.68 29.51 8.25
CA PRO A 65 1.75 29.42 6.81
C PRO A 65 1.47 30.83 6.26
N PRO A 66 2.25 31.32 5.27
CA PRO A 66 2.07 32.65 4.74
C PRO A 66 0.59 32.85 4.38
N SER A 67 -0.06 33.77 5.11
CA SER A 67 -1.48 34.03 4.97
C SER A 67 -1.75 34.54 3.55
N GLY A 68 -2.18 33.66 2.65
CA GLY A 68 -2.47 34.00 1.26
C GLY A 68 -2.19 32.93 0.22
N GLU A 69 -1.40 31.90 0.54
CA GLU A 69 -1.23 30.74 -0.36
C GLU A 69 -2.36 29.74 -0.09
N LYS A 70 -3.13 29.37 -1.13
CA LYS A 70 -4.04 28.23 -1.03
C LYS A 70 -3.18 27.01 -0.71
N GLU A 71 -3.30 26.45 0.49
CA GLU A 71 -2.73 25.14 0.79
C GLU A 71 -3.17 24.18 -0.32
N GLU A 72 -2.21 23.73 -1.14
CA GLU A 72 -2.47 22.69 -2.09
C GLU A 72 -2.90 21.46 -1.29
N ARG A 73 -4.14 21.00 -1.51
CA ARG A 73 -4.65 19.83 -0.81
C ARG A 73 -4.48 18.61 -1.70
N PHE A 74 -3.79 17.59 -1.18
CA PHE A 74 -3.65 16.32 -1.88
C PHE A 74 -5.02 15.65 -2.10
N ASP A 75 -5.34 15.35 -3.36
CA ASP A 75 -6.53 14.58 -3.71
C ASP A 75 -6.19 13.09 -3.76
N TRP A 76 -6.57 12.36 -2.71
CA TRP A 76 -6.35 10.93 -2.55
C TRP A 76 -7.03 10.07 -3.61
N LEU A 77 -8.16 10.53 -4.16
CA LEU A 77 -8.91 9.77 -5.14
C LEU A 77 -8.46 10.08 -6.58
N ASP A 78 -7.75 11.19 -6.80
CA ASP A 78 -7.11 11.50 -8.09
C ASP A 78 -5.70 10.89 -8.21
N GLN A 79 -5.49 9.64 -7.78
CA GLN A 79 -4.19 8.96 -7.82
C GLN A 79 -4.29 7.51 -8.32
N TRP A 80 -3.17 6.97 -8.79
CA TRP A 80 -3.06 5.55 -9.15
C TRP A 80 -2.59 4.74 -7.95
N TYR A 81 -3.25 3.61 -7.70
CA TYR A 81 -2.88 2.67 -6.64
C TYR A 81 -2.56 1.29 -7.22
N PRO A 82 -1.50 0.62 -6.74
CA PRO A 82 -1.21 -0.74 -7.16
C PRO A 82 -2.25 -1.69 -6.57
N PHE A 83 -2.82 -2.55 -7.40
CA PHE A 83 -3.70 -3.63 -6.98
C PHE A 83 -2.88 -4.86 -6.57
N ALA A 84 -2.09 -5.40 -7.50
CA ALA A 84 -1.18 -6.53 -7.30
C ALA A 84 -0.22 -6.71 -8.48
N PRO A 85 0.91 -7.44 -8.31
CA PRO A 85 1.63 -8.04 -9.43
C PRO A 85 0.70 -8.92 -10.25
N VAL A 86 0.80 -8.81 -11.58
CA VAL A 86 -0.05 -9.60 -12.48
C VAL A 86 0.23 -11.10 -12.34
N GLU A 87 1.46 -11.48 -12.00
CA GLU A 87 1.84 -12.87 -11.75
C GLU A 87 1.14 -13.50 -10.54
N ASP A 88 0.67 -12.68 -9.60
CA ASP A 88 -0.08 -13.14 -8.42
C ASP A 88 -1.58 -13.30 -8.71
N LEU A 89 -2.06 -12.88 -9.89
CA LEU A 89 -3.47 -12.90 -10.26
C LEU A 89 -3.78 -14.07 -11.21
N ASP A 90 -4.63 -14.99 -10.76
CA ASP A 90 -5.18 -16.06 -11.62
C ASP A 90 -6.26 -15.48 -12.58
N PRO A 91 -6.06 -15.50 -13.91
CA PRO A 91 -7.06 -15.03 -14.87
C PRO A 91 -8.33 -15.90 -14.93
N GLY A 92 -8.36 -17.05 -14.26
CA GLY A 92 -9.53 -17.91 -14.09
C GLY A 92 -10.50 -17.47 -12.99
N ALA A 93 -10.09 -16.58 -12.08
CA ALA A 93 -10.86 -16.20 -10.91
C ALA A 93 -10.87 -14.68 -10.68
N PRO A 94 -11.95 -14.13 -10.07
CA PRO A 94 -11.92 -12.77 -9.56
C PRO A 94 -11.13 -12.69 -8.24
N HIS A 95 -10.44 -11.57 -8.02
CA HIS A 95 -9.60 -11.33 -6.84
C HIS A 95 -10.08 -10.07 -6.12
N GLY A 96 -10.55 -10.22 -4.88
CA GLY A 96 -11.03 -9.10 -4.06
C GLY A 96 -9.91 -8.44 -3.26
N LYS A 97 -9.95 -7.11 -3.12
CA LYS A 97 -9.05 -6.34 -2.26
C LYS A 97 -9.75 -5.11 -1.69
N MET A 98 -9.30 -4.64 -0.52
CA MET A 98 -9.65 -3.32 -0.02
C MET A 98 -8.49 -2.37 -0.21
N VAL A 99 -8.71 -1.24 -0.89
CA VAL A 99 -7.69 -0.20 -1.10
C VAL A 99 -8.30 1.15 -0.75
N LEU A 100 -7.67 1.89 0.16
CA LEU A 100 -8.22 3.13 0.72
C LEU A 100 -9.66 3.00 1.28
N GLY A 101 -9.98 1.85 1.86
CA GLY A 101 -11.35 1.56 2.34
C GLY A 101 -12.36 1.26 1.23
N ILE A 102 -11.96 1.28 -0.05
CA ILE A 102 -12.80 0.92 -1.19
C ILE A 102 -12.62 -0.58 -1.46
N ARG A 103 -13.73 -1.33 -1.48
CA ARG A 103 -13.71 -2.75 -1.87
C ARG A 103 -13.73 -2.84 -3.39
N VAL A 104 -12.69 -3.44 -3.96
CA VAL A 104 -12.48 -3.59 -5.39
C VAL A 104 -12.23 -5.04 -5.76
N VAL A 105 -12.60 -5.43 -6.97
CA VAL A 105 -12.36 -6.76 -7.53
C VAL A 105 -11.62 -6.65 -8.85
N ALA A 106 -10.45 -7.27 -8.94
CA ALA A 106 -9.74 -7.47 -10.19
C ALA A 106 -10.20 -8.78 -10.84
N TRP A 107 -10.45 -8.76 -12.14
CA TRP A 107 -10.84 -9.96 -12.89
C TRP A 107 -10.38 -9.85 -14.35
N TYR A 108 -10.18 -10.99 -15.00
CA TYR A 108 -9.70 -11.02 -16.38
C TYR A 108 -10.88 -11.10 -17.36
N ASP A 109 -11.09 -10.04 -18.14
CA ASP A 109 -12.09 -10.00 -19.20
C ASP A 109 -11.55 -10.79 -20.41
N ARG A 110 -11.97 -12.06 -20.53
CA ARG A 110 -11.52 -12.93 -21.63
C ARG A 110 -12.00 -12.44 -23.00
N GLY A 111 -13.10 -11.68 -23.04
CA GLY A 111 -13.62 -11.12 -24.29
C GLY A 111 -12.73 -10.00 -24.82
N ALA A 112 -12.16 -9.20 -23.92
CA ALA A 112 -11.25 -8.11 -24.27
C ALA A 112 -9.76 -8.49 -24.21
N GLY A 113 -9.41 -9.59 -23.51
CA GLY A 113 -8.03 -10.00 -23.29
C GLY A 113 -7.26 -9.10 -22.33
N GLU A 114 -7.94 -8.52 -21.33
CA GLU A 114 -7.34 -7.57 -20.41
C GLU A 114 -7.92 -7.65 -19.00
N TRP A 115 -7.13 -7.20 -18.01
CA TRP A 115 -7.58 -7.06 -16.63
C TRP A 115 -8.56 -5.90 -16.47
N ARG A 116 -9.55 -6.09 -15.62
CA ARG A 116 -10.56 -5.09 -15.22
C ARG A 116 -10.63 -4.99 -13.72
N VAL A 117 -10.97 -3.80 -13.21
CA VAL A 117 -11.18 -3.56 -11.79
C VAL A 117 -12.54 -2.92 -11.56
N PHE A 118 -13.42 -3.61 -10.82
CA PHE A 118 -14.76 -3.14 -10.48
C PHE A 118 -14.88 -2.86 -8.99
N GLU A 119 -15.93 -2.14 -8.62
CA GLU A 119 -16.42 -2.16 -7.24
C GLU A 119 -16.83 -3.58 -6.86
N ASP A 120 -16.39 -4.04 -5.69
CA ASP A 120 -16.67 -5.40 -5.21
C ASP A 120 -18.04 -5.49 -4.53
N ALA A 121 -19.07 -5.07 -5.26
CA ALA A 121 -20.45 -5.12 -4.82
C ALA A 121 -21.39 -5.26 -6.03
N CYS A 122 -22.11 -6.37 -6.09
CA CYS A 122 -23.12 -6.58 -7.12
C CYS A 122 -24.25 -5.54 -6.96
N PRO A 123 -24.62 -4.78 -8.01
CA PRO A 123 -25.66 -3.75 -7.91
C PRO A 123 -27.06 -4.29 -7.57
N HIS A 124 -27.26 -5.60 -7.67
CA HIS A 124 -28.53 -6.23 -7.29
C HIS A 124 -28.74 -6.26 -5.77
N ARG A 125 -27.80 -6.83 -5.01
CA ARG A 125 -27.93 -7.08 -3.55
C ARG A 125 -26.60 -6.99 -2.79
N LEU A 126 -25.62 -6.28 -3.36
CA LEU A 126 -24.30 -5.97 -2.77
C LEU A 126 -23.43 -7.19 -2.44
N ALA A 127 -23.76 -8.37 -2.96
CA ALA A 127 -22.91 -9.54 -2.84
C ALA A 127 -21.52 -9.23 -3.43
N PRO A 128 -20.43 -9.62 -2.75
CA PRO A 128 -19.08 -9.45 -3.28
C PRO A 128 -18.97 -10.19 -4.62
N LEU A 129 -18.50 -9.48 -5.64
CA LEU A 129 -18.24 -10.03 -6.96
C LEU A 129 -16.92 -10.82 -6.99
N SER A 130 -16.03 -10.57 -6.04
CA SER A 130 -14.82 -11.33 -5.75
C SER A 130 -15.10 -12.78 -5.33
N GLU A 131 -16.28 -13.06 -4.79
CA GLU A 131 -16.75 -14.43 -4.51
C GLU A 131 -17.41 -15.09 -5.74
N GLY A 132 -17.46 -14.36 -6.86
CA GLY A 132 -18.03 -14.80 -8.13
C GLY A 132 -17.11 -15.72 -8.94
N ARG A 133 -17.31 -15.70 -10.26
CA ARG A 133 -16.52 -16.51 -11.20
C ARG A 133 -16.50 -15.87 -12.58
N ILE A 134 -15.56 -16.30 -13.41
CA ILE A 134 -15.58 -16.00 -14.85
C ILE A 134 -16.48 -17.03 -15.53
N ASP A 135 -17.55 -16.58 -16.19
CA ASP A 135 -18.45 -17.48 -16.91
C ASP A 135 -17.86 -18.00 -18.23
N ASP A 136 -18.51 -18.97 -18.86
CA ASP A 136 -18.06 -19.58 -20.12
C ASP A 136 -17.99 -18.59 -21.29
N LYS A 137 -18.66 -17.43 -21.17
CA LYS A 137 -18.61 -16.33 -22.14
C LYS A 137 -17.54 -15.30 -21.80
N GLY A 138 -16.74 -15.53 -20.76
CA GLY A 138 -15.65 -14.66 -20.35
C GLY A 138 -16.07 -13.44 -19.53
N ARG A 139 -17.28 -13.45 -18.93
CA ARG A 139 -17.82 -12.33 -18.16
C ARG A 139 -17.68 -12.57 -16.66
N LEU A 140 -17.65 -11.50 -15.87
CA LEU A 140 -17.74 -11.62 -14.43
C LEU A 140 -19.17 -11.98 -14.01
N GLN A 141 -19.34 -13.12 -13.35
CA GLN A 141 -20.62 -13.62 -12.87
C GLN A 141 -20.70 -13.56 -11.34
N CYS A 142 -21.71 -12.85 -10.84
CA CYS A 142 -22.01 -12.76 -9.41
C CYS A 142 -22.41 -14.12 -8.83
N VAL A 143 -21.83 -14.48 -7.68
CA VAL A 143 -22.13 -15.73 -6.97
C VAL A 143 -23.59 -15.85 -6.54
N TYR A 144 -24.24 -14.73 -6.23
CA TYR A 144 -25.53 -14.79 -5.54
C TYR A 144 -26.68 -15.17 -6.49
N HIS A 145 -26.88 -14.40 -7.56
CA HIS A 145 -27.99 -14.62 -8.50
C HIS A 145 -27.51 -14.84 -9.95
N GLY A 146 -26.20 -14.92 -10.18
CA GLY A 146 -25.65 -15.21 -11.49
C GLY A 146 -25.73 -14.06 -12.49
N TRP A 147 -25.92 -12.82 -12.05
CA TRP A 147 -25.85 -11.64 -12.92
C TRP A 147 -24.45 -11.55 -13.53
N CYS A 148 -24.36 -11.36 -14.84
CA CYS A 148 -23.09 -11.31 -15.58
C CYS A 148 -22.81 -9.91 -16.13
N PHE A 149 -21.58 -9.44 -15.96
CA PHE A 149 -21.13 -8.10 -16.34
C PHE A 149 -20.03 -8.18 -17.41
N ASP A 150 -20.06 -7.31 -18.42
CA ASP A 150 -18.92 -7.13 -19.33
C ASP A 150 -17.81 -6.30 -18.68
N GLY A 151 -16.66 -6.16 -19.36
CA GLY A 151 -15.53 -5.37 -18.88
C GLY A 151 -15.76 -3.87 -18.68
N ARG A 152 -16.90 -3.33 -19.10
CA ARG A 152 -17.31 -1.93 -18.85
C ARG A 152 -18.27 -1.81 -17.67
N GLY A 153 -18.56 -2.93 -17.00
CA GLY A 153 -19.50 -3.02 -15.89
C GLY A 153 -20.96 -3.13 -16.31
N ALA A 154 -21.27 -3.21 -17.62
CA ALA A 154 -22.64 -3.31 -18.08
C ALA A 154 -23.20 -4.72 -17.81
N CYS A 155 -24.39 -4.80 -17.22
CA CYS A 155 -25.08 -6.08 -17.05
C CYS A 155 -25.50 -6.64 -18.41
N LYS A 156 -24.99 -7.82 -18.75
CA LYS A 156 -25.30 -8.50 -20.03
C LYS A 156 -26.28 -9.63 -19.89
N PHE A 157 -26.44 -10.18 -18.70
CA PHE A 157 -27.31 -11.33 -18.49
C PHE A 157 -27.78 -11.42 -17.05
N ILE A 158 -29.08 -11.63 -16.90
CA ILE A 158 -29.75 -11.89 -15.63
C ILE A 158 -30.47 -13.22 -15.83
N PRO A 159 -30.04 -14.31 -15.17
CA PRO A 159 -30.63 -15.63 -15.42
C PRO A 159 -32.14 -15.69 -15.15
N GLN A 160 -32.63 -14.86 -14.23
CA GLN A 160 -34.03 -14.80 -13.83
C GLN A 160 -34.89 -13.87 -14.71
N ALA A 161 -34.29 -13.11 -15.63
CA ALA A 161 -35.03 -12.22 -16.53
C ALA A 161 -35.61 -13.03 -17.70
N PRO A 162 -36.93 -13.01 -17.94
CA PRO A 162 -37.54 -13.73 -19.05
C PRO A 162 -37.14 -13.11 -20.39
N ALA A 163 -36.93 -13.95 -21.41
CA ALA A 163 -36.48 -13.51 -22.74
C ALA A 163 -37.43 -12.50 -23.42
N LEU A 164 -38.74 -12.62 -23.15
CA LEU A 164 -39.78 -11.72 -23.68
C LEU A 164 -40.21 -10.64 -22.68
N GLY A 165 -39.50 -10.48 -21.56
CA GLY A 165 -39.80 -9.45 -20.57
C GLY A 165 -39.10 -8.11 -20.84
N PRO A 166 -39.30 -7.13 -19.95
CA PRO A 166 -38.56 -5.88 -19.99
C PRO A 166 -37.04 -6.14 -19.94
N PRO A 167 -36.21 -5.39 -20.70
CA PRO A 167 -34.77 -5.59 -20.75
C PRO A 167 -34.07 -5.05 -19.50
N VAL A 168 -34.31 -5.64 -18.33
CA VAL A 168 -33.80 -5.14 -17.03
C VAL A 168 -32.28 -4.95 -17.03
N HIS A 169 -31.56 -5.79 -17.76
CA HIS A 169 -30.11 -5.74 -17.89
C HIS A 169 -29.58 -4.45 -18.56
N THR A 170 -30.41 -3.71 -19.31
CA THR A 170 -30.01 -2.44 -19.95
C THR A 170 -30.19 -1.22 -19.04
N ASN A 171 -30.78 -1.40 -17.85
CA ASN A 171 -30.93 -0.32 -16.88
C ASN A 171 -29.55 0.11 -16.34
N SER A 172 -29.27 1.41 -16.28
CA SER A 172 -28.02 1.92 -15.72
C SER A 172 -27.78 1.52 -14.26
N LYS A 173 -28.85 1.31 -13.48
CA LYS A 173 -28.78 0.78 -12.10
C LYS A 173 -28.41 -0.70 -12.04
N ALA A 174 -28.42 -1.42 -13.16
CA ALA A 174 -27.94 -2.79 -13.24
C ALA A 174 -26.43 -2.84 -13.52
N CYS A 175 -25.78 -1.73 -13.84
CA CYS A 175 -24.35 -1.70 -14.08
C CYS A 175 -23.56 -1.68 -12.77
N VAL A 176 -22.42 -2.37 -12.75
CA VAL A 176 -21.43 -2.25 -11.68
C VAL A 176 -20.48 -1.10 -11.99
N ALA A 177 -20.01 -0.40 -10.97
CA ALA A 177 -19.02 0.65 -11.13
C ALA A 177 -17.68 0.04 -11.61
N SER A 178 -17.19 0.52 -12.75
CA SER A 178 -15.89 0.13 -13.31
C SER A 178 -14.86 1.22 -13.08
N TYR A 179 -13.71 0.86 -12.52
CA TYR A 179 -12.58 1.75 -12.33
C TYR A 179 -11.62 1.68 -13.52
N PRO A 180 -11.04 2.81 -13.96
CA PRO A 180 -9.93 2.76 -14.88
C PRO A 180 -8.78 1.95 -14.29
N CYS A 181 -8.19 1.07 -15.09
CA CYS A 181 -7.08 0.22 -14.70
C CYS A 181 -6.09 0.05 -15.85
N VAL A 182 -4.84 -0.26 -15.52
CA VAL A 182 -3.79 -0.53 -16.50
C VAL A 182 -2.78 -1.50 -15.93
N VAL A 183 -2.25 -2.38 -16.78
CA VAL A 183 -1.03 -3.13 -16.44
C VAL A 183 0.18 -2.30 -16.85
N GLN A 184 1.00 -1.91 -15.87
CA GLN A 184 2.25 -1.16 -16.09
C GLN A 184 3.32 -1.67 -15.14
N ASN A 185 4.55 -1.86 -15.64
CA ASN A 185 5.67 -2.43 -14.88
C ASN A 185 5.28 -3.73 -14.15
N LYS A 186 4.62 -4.65 -14.87
CA LYS A 186 4.15 -5.97 -14.38
C LYS A 186 3.14 -5.91 -13.21
N LEU A 187 2.66 -4.73 -12.85
CA LEU A 187 1.65 -4.51 -11.81
C LEU A 187 0.32 -4.12 -12.45
N LEU A 188 -0.78 -4.63 -11.91
CA LEU A 188 -2.12 -4.10 -12.18
C LEU A 188 -2.32 -2.86 -11.30
N TRP A 189 -2.60 -1.72 -11.92
CA TRP A 189 -2.93 -0.46 -11.27
C TRP A 189 -4.40 -0.14 -11.48
N PHE A 190 -5.02 0.53 -10.51
CA PHE A 190 -6.36 1.10 -10.68
C PHE A 190 -6.43 2.53 -10.15
N TYR A 191 -7.41 3.26 -10.67
CA TYR A 191 -7.68 4.64 -10.32
C TYR A 191 -9.06 4.73 -9.63
N PRO A 192 -9.15 5.22 -8.38
CA PRO A 192 -10.31 5.04 -7.50
C PRO A 192 -11.44 6.06 -7.77
N ARG A 193 -11.65 6.43 -9.03
CA ARG A 193 -12.85 7.13 -9.48
C ARG A 193 -13.43 6.39 -10.67
N ALA A 194 -14.65 5.87 -10.49
CA ALA A 194 -15.41 5.21 -11.53
C ALA A 194 -16.24 6.24 -12.31
N GLY A 195 -16.62 5.89 -13.53
CA GLY A 195 -17.47 6.72 -14.39
C GLY A 195 -16.83 7.00 -15.76
N PRO A 196 -17.64 7.27 -16.79
CA PRO A 196 -17.15 7.54 -18.15
C PRO A 196 -16.23 8.77 -18.22
N GLU A 197 -16.41 9.76 -17.34
CA GLU A 197 -15.59 10.96 -17.21
C GLU A 197 -14.15 10.71 -16.74
N HIS A 198 -13.84 9.48 -16.31
CA HIS A 198 -12.52 9.08 -15.88
C HIS A 198 -11.89 8.03 -16.80
N ALA A 199 -12.59 7.62 -17.85
CA ALA A 199 -12.12 6.57 -18.77
C ALA A 199 -10.83 6.97 -19.51
N ASP A 200 -10.60 8.26 -19.73
CA ASP A 200 -9.43 8.82 -20.39
C ASP A 200 -8.29 9.17 -19.41
N VAL A 201 -8.38 8.79 -18.13
CA VAL A 201 -7.38 9.16 -17.11
C VAL A 201 -5.94 8.82 -17.54
N LEU A 202 -5.74 7.70 -18.25
CA LEU A 202 -4.42 7.29 -18.78
C LEU A 202 -3.82 8.26 -19.80
N GLN A 203 -4.63 9.12 -20.43
CA GLN A 203 -4.19 10.16 -21.35
C GLN A 203 -3.79 11.46 -20.63
N ARG A 204 -4.16 11.63 -19.36
CA ARG A 204 -3.86 12.82 -18.55
C ARG A 204 -2.97 12.54 -17.33
N LYS A 205 -2.90 11.30 -16.86
CA LYS A 205 -2.13 10.89 -15.69
C LYS A 205 -1.91 9.38 -15.72
N ARG A 206 -0.64 8.96 -15.69
CA ARG A 206 -0.27 7.54 -15.63
C ARG A 206 0.26 7.15 -14.25
N PRO A 207 0.24 5.85 -13.89
CA PRO A 207 0.96 5.38 -12.70
C PRO A 207 2.46 5.73 -12.79
N PRO A 208 3.16 5.83 -11.66
CA PRO A 208 4.62 5.99 -11.65
C PRO A 208 5.32 4.90 -12.49
N PHE A 209 6.32 5.30 -13.28
CA PHE A 209 7.06 4.38 -14.14
C PHE A 209 8.47 4.13 -13.60
N ILE A 210 8.82 2.86 -13.46
CA ILE A 210 10.13 2.40 -12.96
C ILE A 210 10.80 1.59 -14.07
N PRO A 211 11.70 2.20 -14.88
CA PRO A 211 12.29 1.58 -16.06
C PRO A 211 12.97 0.24 -15.78
N GLU A 212 13.60 0.09 -14.62
CA GLU A 212 14.35 -1.10 -14.21
C GLU A 212 13.47 -2.34 -14.10
N ILE A 213 12.15 -2.19 -13.91
CA ILE A 213 11.23 -3.34 -13.84
C ILE A 213 11.03 -3.99 -15.21
N ASP A 214 11.11 -3.20 -16.28
CA ASP A 214 10.92 -3.65 -17.66
C ASP A 214 12.26 -3.95 -18.37
N ASP A 215 13.39 -3.59 -17.76
CA ASP A 215 14.71 -3.85 -18.29
C ASP A 215 15.12 -5.32 -18.04
N PRO A 216 15.38 -6.12 -19.09
CA PRO A 216 15.74 -7.53 -18.95
C PRO A 216 17.12 -7.76 -18.29
N SER A 217 17.95 -6.73 -18.13
CA SER A 217 19.21 -6.81 -17.40
C SER A 217 19.04 -6.78 -15.87
N PHE A 218 17.83 -6.48 -15.39
CA PHE A 218 17.48 -6.48 -13.97
C PHE A 218 16.69 -7.74 -13.61
N VAL A 219 16.85 -8.17 -12.36
CA VAL A 219 15.99 -9.20 -11.74
C VAL A 219 15.01 -8.49 -10.82
N THR A 220 13.72 -8.68 -11.10
CA THR A 220 12.63 -8.11 -10.31
C THR A 220 11.92 -9.22 -9.53
N SER A 221 11.67 -8.99 -8.25
CA SER A 221 10.83 -9.85 -7.41
C SER A 221 9.77 -9.00 -6.77
N PHE A 222 8.53 -9.48 -6.75
CA PHE A 222 7.43 -8.80 -6.07
C PHE A 222 7.08 -9.50 -4.74
N LEU A 223 6.49 -8.74 -3.83
CA LEU A 223 5.97 -9.24 -2.56
C LEU A 223 4.75 -8.39 -2.15
N ILE A 224 3.66 -9.07 -1.79
CA ILE A 224 2.52 -8.46 -1.10
C ILE A 224 2.47 -9.01 0.32
N ARG A 225 2.26 -8.13 1.31
CA ARG A 225 2.03 -8.50 2.70
C ARG A 225 0.94 -7.62 3.29
N ASP A 226 -0.03 -8.26 3.93
CA ASP A 226 -0.95 -7.59 4.85
C ASP A 226 -0.28 -7.45 6.20
N MET A 227 -0.31 -6.24 6.75
CA MET A 227 0.28 -5.93 8.05
C MET A 227 -0.78 -5.31 8.96
N PRO A 228 -0.81 -5.67 10.27
CA PRO A 228 -1.86 -5.26 11.19
C PRO A 228 -1.64 -3.83 11.75
N PHE A 229 -1.26 -2.88 10.90
CA PHE A 229 -1.06 -1.48 11.24
C PHE A 229 -1.33 -0.57 10.03
N GLY A 230 -1.46 0.73 10.29
CA GLY A 230 -1.77 1.74 9.28
C GLY A 230 -0.69 1.87 8.21
N TYR A 231 -1.11 2.28 7.01
CA TYR A 231 -0.21 2.48 5.87
C TYR A 231 0.81 3.61 6.16
N ASP A 232 0.37 4.64 6.88
CA ASP A 232 1.13 5.80 7.33
C ASP A 232 2.33 5.38 8.16
N VAL A 233 2.13 4.49 9.14
CA VAL A 233 3.21 3.96 9.99
C VAL A 233 4.26 3.23 9.16
N LEU A 234 3.84 2.44 8.16
CA LEU A 234 4.78 1.75 7.26
C LEU A 234 5.53 2.76 6.40
N ALA A 235 4.82 3.73 5.82
CA ALA A 235 5.39 4.72 4.94
C ALA A 235 6.46 5.54 5.69
N GLU A 236 6.13 6.03 6.89
CA GLU A 236 7.09 6.73 7.77
C GLU A 236 8.31 5.87 8.08
N ASN A 237 8.12 4.59 8.43
CA ASN A 237 9.23 3.69 8.69
C ASN A 237 10.14 3.48 7.47
N LEU A 238 9.57 3.30 6.26
CA LEU A 238 10.35 3.15 5.03
C LEU A 238 11.12 4.43 4.67
N MET A 239 10.54 5.59 4.99
CA MET A 239 11.10 6.89 4.66
C MET A 239 12.09 7.42 5.71
N ASP A 240 12.13 6.85 6.92
CA ASP A 240 13.10 7.20 7.95
C ASP A 240 14.37 6.34 7.82
N PRO A 241 15.44 6.83 7.18
CA PRO A 241 16.69 6.07 7.09
C PRO A 241 17.36 5.81 8.45
N SER A 242 17.03 6.58 9.50
CA SER A 242 17.78 6.55 10.78
C SER A 242 17.58 5.24 11.53
N HIS A 243 16.44 4.57 11.31
CA HIS A 243 16.19 3.25 11.86
C HIS A 243 17.12 2.20 11.26
N VAL A 244 17.67 2.41 10.05
CA VAL A 244 18.34 1.37 9.29
C VAL A 244 19.56 0.77 10.04
N PRO A 245 20.56 1.57 10.43
CA PRO A 245 21.73 1.04 11.14
C PRO A 245 21.40 0.50 12.53
N TYR A 246 20.34 1.01 13.19
CA TYR A 246 19.95 0.64 14.54
C TYR A 246 19.10 -0.65 14.58
N ALA A 247 17.96 -0.66 13.91
CA ALA A 247 16.97 -1.74 13.96
C ALA A 247 17.40 -2.99 13.18
N HIS A 248 18.22 -2.84 12.13
CA HIS A 248 18.69 -3.96 11.31
C HIS A 248 20.13 -4.37 11.63
N LYS A 249 20.63 -4.06 12.83
CA LYS A 249 21.98 -4.44 13.24
C LYS A 249 22.22 -5.94 13.09
N GLY A 250 23.32 -6.27 12.41
CA GLY A 250 23.74 -7.65 12.17
C GLY A 250 22.94 -8.38 11.09
N LEU A 251 21.88 -7.78 10.56
CA LEU A 251 21.08 -8.33 9.46
C LEU A 251 21.73 -8.05 8.10
N PHE A 252 22.20 -6.82 7.89
CA PHE A 252 22.88 -6.41 6.65
C PHE A 252 24.40 -6.60 6.75
N ARG A 253 24.86 -7.84 6.56
CA ARG A 253 26.30 -8.16 6.55
C ARG A 253 27.00 -7.44 5.40
N GLY A 254 27.96 -6.57 5.70
CA GLY A 254 28.80 -5.88 4.70
C GLY A 254 28.56 -4.37 4.56
N LEU A 255 27.52 -3.81 5.20
CA LEU A 255 27.41 -2.35 5.31
C LEU A 255 28.52 -1.82 6.22
N PRO A 256 29.28 -0.78 5.80
CA PRO A 256 30.25 -0.14 6.66
C PRO A 256 29.56 0.36 7.93
N ARG A 257 30.20 0.14 9.08
CA ARG A 257 29.75 0.81 10.30
C ARG A 257 29.95 2.30 10.09
N LEU A 258 28.87 3.07 10.02
CA LEU A 258 28.96 4.52 10.10
C LEU A 258 29.48 4.85 11.50
N VAL A 259 30.52 5.67 11.58
CA VAL A 259 31.12 6.11 12.83
C VAL A 259 31.15 7.62 12.80
N ASP A 260 30.61 8.25 13.83
CA ASP A 260 30.79 9.69 14.06
C ASP A 260 32.17 9.90 14.72
N PRO A 261 33.13 10.55 14.02
CA PRO A 261 34.48 10.75 14.54
C PRO A 261 34.52 11.63 15.80
N GLY A 262 33.48 12.46 16.03
CA GLY A 262 33.41 13.37 17.17
C GLY A 262 32.80 12.77 18.43
N ARG A 263 32.37 11.49 18.39
CA ARG A 263 31.60 10.88 19.48
C ARG A 263 32.46 9.97 20.35
N GLU A 264 32.54 10.25 21.64
CA GLU A 264 33.26 9.42 22.62
C GLU A 264 32.48 8.16 23.03
N GLU A 265 31.16 8.26 23.08
CA GLU A 265 30.25 7.14 23.39
C GLU A 265 29.52 6.66 22.14
N TYR A 266 29.63 5.36 21.85
CA TYR A 266 28.95 4.75 20.70
C TYR A 266 27.70 3.99 21.14
N ASP A 267 26.62 4.16 20.38
CA ASP A 267 25.45 3.32 20.54
C ASP A 267 25.79 1.87 20.20
N LYS A 268 25.40 0.95 21.09
CA LYS A 268 25.69 -0.48 20.89
C LYS A 268 24.98 -1.04 19.68
N GLU A 269 23.79 -0.54 19.38
CA GLU A 269 23.00 -0.98 18.24
C GLU A 269 23.43 -0.33 16.91
N GLY A 270 24.30 0.69 16.96
CA GLY A 270 24.90 1.31 15.77
C GLY A 270 24.21 2.59 15.32
N GLY A 271 23.34 3.18 16.15
CA GLY A 271 22.75 4.48 15.87
C GLY A 271 23.80 5.59 15.77
N VAL A 272 23.74 6.37 14.69
CA VAL A 272 24.65 7.49 14.42
C VAL A 272 23.89 8.71 13.89
N PRO A 273 24.40 9.94 14.10
CA PRO A 273 23.88 11.12 13.44
C PRO A 273 23.90 10.96 11.92
N MET A 274 22.85 11.42 11.27
CA MET A 274 22.72 11.37 9.82
C MET A 274 22.18 12.69 9.30
N ALA A 275 22.90 13.27 8.35
CA ALA A 275 22.42 14.44 7.62
C ALA A 275 21.58 13.96 6.43
N VAL A 276 20.27 14.25 6.49
CA VAL A 276 19.35 14.10 5.36
C VAL A 276 19.18 15.48 4.74
N LYS A 277 19.46 15.60 3.44
CA LYS A 277 19.17 16.82 2.68
C LYS A 277 17.92 16.60 1.84
N VAL A 278 16.86 17.35 2.13
CA VAL A 278 15.67 17.40 1.27
C VAL A 278 16.00 18.29 0.06
N GLU A 279 15.92 17.73 -1.13
CA GLU A 279 16.18 18.42 -2.40
C GLU A 279 14.90 19.08 -2.92
N GLU A 280 13.79 18.34 -2.87
CA GLU A 280 12.46 18.77 -3.32
C GLU A 280 11.41 18.27 -2.35
N SER A 281 10.35 19.05 -2.13
CA SER A 281 9.19 18.66 -1.33
C SER A 281 7.93 19.35 -1.83
N SER A 282 6.85 18.59 -2.00
CA SER A 282 5.54 19.07 -2.40
C SER A 282 4.45 18.13 -1.87
N VAL A 283 3.19 18.47 -2.12
CA VAL A 283 2.04 17.58 -1.85
C VAL A 283 2.10 16.27 -2.64
N ASN A 284 2.87 16.22 -3.73
CA ASN A 284 3.04 15.03 -4.57
C ASN A 284 4.22 14.15 -4.12
N GLY A 285 4.92 14.52 -3.04
CA GLY A 285 6.03 13.76 -2.47
C GLY A 285 7.30 14.58 -2.33
N PHE A 286 8.42 13.90 -2.12
CA PHE A 286 9.72 14.54 -1.86
C PHE A 286 10.88 13.71 -2.43
N ALA A 287 12.02 14.38 -2.62
CA ALA A 287 13.30 13.77 -2.92
C ALA A 287 14.33 14.21 -1.88
N SER A 288 15.17 13.27 -1.45
CA SER A 288 16.23 13.55 -0.49
C SER A 288 17.49 12.75 -0.78
N SER A 289 18.64 13.33 -0.45
CA SER A 289 19.95 12.69 -0.52
C SER A 289 20.57 12.51 0.86
N GLN A 290 21.32 11.43 1.01
CA GLN A 290 21.90 10.97 2.27
C GLN A 290 23.28 10.35 2.00
N GLY A 291 24.34 11.15 2.14
CA GLY A 291 25.68 10.74 1.71
C GLY A 291 25.67 10.36 0.22
N PRO A 292 26.12 9.14 -0.16
CA PRO A 292 26.05 8.67 -1.55
C PRO A 292 24.67 8.13 -1.97
N GLY A 293 23.74 7.96 -1.04
CA GLY A 293 22.41 7.40 -1.31
C GLY A 293 21.37 8.46 -1.64
N TYR A 294 20.26 8.03 -2.23
CA TYR A 294 19.10 8.87 -2.49
C TYR A 294 17.80 8.12 -2.21
N SER A 295 16.77 8.88 -1.88
CA SER A 295 15.40 8.39 -1.73
C SER A 295 14.42 9.38 -2.36
N LYS A 296 13.37 8.85 -2.97
CA LYS A 296 12.29 9.58 -3.60
C LYS A 296 10.97 8.94 -3.21
N PHE A 297 10.09 9.75 -2.64
CA PHE A 297 8.71 9.37 -2.40
C PHE A 297 7.84 10.09 -3.43
N VAL A 298 7.03 9.32 -4.15
CA VAL A 298 5.97 9.83 -5.02
C VAL A 298 4.66 9.44 -4.35
N ALA A 299 3.93 10.45 -3.90
CA ALA A 299 2.66 10.27 -3.24
C ALA A 299 1.67 9.55 -4.20
N PRO A 300 0.80 8.68 -3.68
CA PRO A 300 0.58 8.41 -2.26
C PRO A 300 1.38 7.22 -1.69
N CYS A 301 1.95 6.37 -2.55
CA CYS A 301 2.37 5.04 -2.12
C CYS A 301 3.64 4.50 -2.80
N THR A 302 4.39 5.32 -3.52
CA THR A 302 5.59 4.88 -4.24
C THR A 302 6.83 5.42 -3.55
N TYR A 303 7.56 4.55 -2.86
CA TYR A 303 8.88 4.87 -2.33
C TYR A 303 9.95 4.18 -3.16
N TYR A 304 10.95 4.93 -3.55
CA TYR A 304 12.12 4.47 -4.27
C TYR A 304 13.36 4.92 -3.50
N GLY A 305 14.34 4.05 -3.28
CA GLY A 305 15.61 4.43 -2.68
C GLY A 305 16.77 3.54 -3.13
N SER A 306 17.96 4.12 -3.23
CA SER A 306 19.20 3.41 -3.51
C SER A 306 20.30 3.82 -2.55
N PRO A 307 21.07 2.87 -1.99
CA PRO A 307 22.25 3.17 -1.19
C PRO A 307 23.46 3.58 -2.05
N ALA A 308 23.37 3.50 -3.39
CA ALA A 308 24.44 3.83 -4.33
C ALA A 308 24.19 5.16 -5.05
N SER A 309 25.28 5.81 -5.48
CA SER A 309 25.27 7.14 -6.12
C SER A 309 24.61 7.22 -7.49
N LYS A 310 24.23 6.08 -8.10
CA LYS A 310 23.49 6.08 -9.36
C LYS A 310 22.02 6.34 -9.05
N LYS A 311 21.56 7.57 -9.32
CA LYS A 311 20.15 7.91 -9.45
C LYS A 311 19.56 7.04 -10.59
N SER A 312 18.82 6.02 -10.21
CA SER A 312 17.85 5.35 -11.05
C SER A 312 16.62 6.26 -11.24
N GLU A 313 16.08 6.27 -12.44
CA GLU A 313 15.15 7.30 -12.88
C GLU A 313 13.70 6.83 -12.73
N VAL A 314 13.08 7.09 -11.58
CA VAL A 314 11.61 7.00 -11.49
C VAL A 314 11.01 8.18 -12.24
N ARG A 315 10.36 7.88 -13.36
CA ARG A 315 9.78 8.87 -14.25
C ARG A 315 8.30 9.03 -13.96
N THR A 316 7.88 10.28 -13.86
CA THR A 316 6.46 10.64 -13.84
C THR A 316 6.05 11.05 -15.24
N TRP A 317 4.80 10.80 -15.60
CA TRP A 317 4.28 11.23 -16.89
C TRP A 317 3.97 12.73 -16.86
N ASP A 318 4.46 13.50 -17.83
CA ASP A 318 4.45 14.97 -17.81
C ASP A 318 3.39 15.63 -18.71
N GLY A 319 2.44 14.89 -19.26
CA GLY A 319 1.48 15.46 -20.20
C GLY A 319 1.88 15.31 -21.66
N SER A 320 3.17 15.17 -21.94
CA SER A 320 3.69 14.94 -23.29
C SER A 320 3.90 13.44 -23.51
N LYS A 321 4.02 12.96 -24.75
CA LYS A 321 4.26 11.54 -25.05
C LYS A 321 5.66 11.04 -24.58
N ASN A 322 6.30 11.72 -23.63
CA ASN A 322 7.60 11.42 -23.07
C ASN A 322 7.51 11.17 -21.56
N TRP A 323 8.48 10.45 -21.03
CA TRP A 323 8.64 10.14 -19.62
C TRP A 323 9.76 11.07 -19.16
N SER A 324 9.46 12.07 -18.34
CA SER A 324 10.48 12.96 -17.81
C SER A 324 10.90 12.55 -16.42
N VAL A 325 12.17 12.82 -16.14
CA VAL A 325 12.67 12.96 -14.78
C VAL A 325 12.16 14.32 -14.31
N PRO A 326 11.37 14.42 -13.23
CA PRO A 326 11.04 15.72 -12.63
C PRO A 326 12.36 16.44 -12.31
N SER A 327 12.45 17.69 -12.75
CA SER A 327 13.61 18.57 -12.60
C SER A 327 13.92 18.94 -11.17
#